data_AF-A0A7X7QQ81-F1
#
_entry.id   AF-A0A7X7QQ81-F1
#
_cell.length_a   1.000
_cell.length_b   1.000
_cell.length_c   1.000
_cell.angle_alpha   90.00
_cell.angle_beta   90.00
_cell.angle_gamma   90.00
#
_symmetry.space_group_name_H-M   'P 1'
#
loop_
_entity.id
_entity.type
_entity.pdbx_description
1 polymer ?
#
loop_
_entity_poly.entity_id
_entity_poly.type
_entity_poly.pdbx_seq_one_letter_code
_entity_poly.pdbx_strand_id
1 'polypeptide(L)'
;MLELITQDHDHAGKVYVPVWAYYSSTGQIKPLVVKIGDENYTIDRILDVRPGASRKLGGCGIRYLCRIREQTLELYLEENRWFMEG
;
A
#
# COMPACT_ATOMS: atom_id res chain seq x y z
N MET A 1 20.75 -15.59 0.24
CA MET A 1 20.21 -15.33 -1.12
C MET A 1 18.71 -15.48 -1.00
N LEU A 2 17.99 -14.37 -0.90
CA LEU A 2 16.52 -14.33 -0.98
C LEU A 2 16.23 -13.60 -2.28
N GLU A 3 15.51 -14.28 -3.17
CA GLU A 3 15.20 -13.81 -4.51
C GLU A 3 14.45 -12.48 -4.45
N LEU A 4 14.88 -11.55 -5.30
CA LEU A 4 14.28 -10.23 -5.46
C LEU A 4 12.85 -10.44 -5.95
N ILE A 5 11.88 -9.93 -5.18
CA ILE A 5 10.46 -9.95 -5.52
C ILE A 5 10.31 -9.20 -6.84
N THR A 6 9.97 -9.94 -7.90
CA THR A 6 9.64 -9.38 -9.21
C THR A 6 8.40 -8.50 -9.09
N GLN A 7 8.46 -7.33 -9.72
CA GLN A 7 7.37 -6.36 -9.69
C GLN A 7 6.26 -6.82 -10.65
N ASP A 8 5.35 -7.67 -10.17
CA ASP A 8 4.19 -8.12 -10.93
C ASP A 8 3.29 -6.94 -11.30
N HIS A 9 3.07 -6.71 -12.58
CA HIS A 9 2.12 -5.71 -13.09
C HIS A 9 0.86 -6.44 -13.53
N ASP A 10 -0.03 -6.74 -12.57
CA ASP A 10 -1.10 -7.69 -12.84
C ASP A 10 -2.34 -7.07 -13.52
N HIS A 11 -2.66 -5.78 -13.37
CA HIS A 11 -3.83 -5.17 -14.03
C HIS A 11 -3.61 -3.68 -14.32
N ALA A 12 -4.21 -3.17 -15.40
CA ALA A 12 -4.01 -1.85 -16.01
C ALA A 12 -4.00 -0.67 -15.00
N GLY A 13 -2.84 -0.32 -14.44
CA GLY A 13 -2.67 0.85 -13.55
C GLY A 13 -2.56 0.54 -12.05
N LYS A 14 -2.39 -0.71 -11.63
CA LYS A 14 -1.89 -1.01 -10.26
C LYS A 14 -0.37 -1.07 -10.28
N VAL A 15 0.25 -0.39 -9.33
CA VAL A 15 1.68 -0.51 -9.05
C VAL A 15 1.84 -1.19 -7.70
N TYR A 16 2.16 -2.48 -7.72
CA TYR A 16 2.41 -3.23 -6.49
C TYR A 16 3.73 -2.82 -5.86
N VAL A 17 3.71 -2.60 -4.55
CA VAL A 17 4.84 -2.07 -3.78
C VAL A 17 5.10 -2.87 -2.51
N PRO A 18 6.37 -3.09 -2.15
CA PRO A 18 6.71 -3.61 -0.83
C PRO A 18 6.27 -2.61 0.26
N VAL A 19 5.61 -3.13 1.29
CA VAL A 19 5.20 -2.36 2.46
C VAL A 19 5.58 -3.14 3.71
N TRP A 20 6.27 -2.47 4.63
CA TRP A 20 6.40 -2.95 6.01
C TRP A 20 5.15 -2.52 6.78
N ALA A 21 4.40 -3.50 7.28
CA ALA A 21 3.15 -3.27 8.01
C ALA A 21 3.18 -3.95 9.39
N TYR A 22 2.55 -3.30 10.35
CA TYR A 22 2.25 -3.88 11.66
C TYR A 22 0.92 -4.61 11.61
N TYR A 23 0.94 -5.87 12.06
CA TYR A 23 -0.26 -6.68 12.27
C TYR A 23 -0.51 -6.74 13.78
N SER A 24 -1.62 -6.13 14.20
CA SER A 24 -2.03 -6.16 15.61
C SER A 24 -2.65 -7.52 15.98
N SER A 25 -2.67 -7.83 17.28
CA SER A 25 -3.34 -9.01 17.82
C SER A 25 -4.86 -9.03 17.59
N THR A 26 -5.46 -7.88 17.26
CA THR A 26 -6.90 -7.76 16.95
C THR A 26 -7.19 -7.84 15.45
N GLY A 27 -6.17 -8.07 14.61
CA GLY A 27 -6.32 -8.22 13.16
C GLY A 27 -6.31 -6.90 12.37
N GLN A 28 -6.11 -5.74 13.02
CA GLN A 28 -5.85 -4.49 12.29
C GLN A 28 -4.46 -4.52 11.67
N ILE A 29 -4.38 -4.05 10.43
CA ILE A 29 -3.15 -3.92 9.65
C ILE A 29 -2.83 -2.44 9.50
N LYS A 30 -1.59 -2.06 9.80
CA LYS A 30 -1.13 -0.68 9.72
C LYS A 30 0.14 -0.59 8.87
N PRO A 31 0.13 0.07 7.70
CA PRO A 31 1.36 0.32 6.95
C PRO A 31 2.27 1.30 7.71
N LEU A 32 3.57 1.02 7.72
CA LEU A 32 4.60 1.80 8.41
C LEU A 32 5.60 2.41 7.46
N VAL A 33 6.01 1.66 6.43
CA VAL A 33 6.97 2.09 5.42
C VAL A 33 6.54 1.53 4.07
N VAL A 34 6.57 2.36 3.03
CA VAL A 34 6.39 1.93 1.64
C VAL A 34 7.71 2.10 0.89
N LYS A 35 8.07 1.11 0.06
CA LYS A 35 9.20 1.23 -0.86
C LYS A 35 8.70 1.66 -2.24
N ILE A 36 9.19 2.80 -2.73
CA ILE A 36 8.88 3.32 -4.07
C ILE A 36 10.20 3.49 -4.82
N GLY A 37 10.36 2.77 -5.93
CA GLY A 37 11.68 2.63 -6.57
C GLY A 37 12.67 2.00 -5.59
N ASP A 38 13.83 2.64 -5.40
CA ASP A 38 14.86 2.22 -4.45
C ASP A 38 14.76 2.89 -3.08
N GLU A 39 13.79 3.80 -2.89
CA GLU A 39 13.66 4.60 -1.69
C GLU A 39 12.55 4.08 -0.75
N ASN A 40 12.80 4.23 0.56
CA ASN A 40 11.86 3.88 1.61
C ASN A 40 11.24 5.16 2.19
N TYR A 41 9.92 5.21 2.22
CA TYR A 41 9.14 6.32 2.74
C TYR A 41 8.42 5.90 4.00
N THR A 42 8.77 6.54 5.12
CA THR A 42 8.10 6.30 6.41
C THR A 42 6.72 6.97 6.41
N ILE A 43 5.71 6.25 6.85
CA ILE A 43 4.34 6.76 7.01
C ILE A 43 4.24 7.41 8.39
N ASP A 44 4.14 8.73 8.40
CA ASP A 44 4.07 9.52 9.63
C ASP A 44 2.70 9.37 10.31
N ARG A 45 1.65 9.29 9.50
CA ARG A 45 0.27 9.20 9.99
C ARG A 45 -0.64 8.53 8.98
N ILE A 46 -1.62 7.78 9.48
CA ILE A 46 -2.77 7.34 8.69
C ILE A 46 -3.91 8.33 8.92
N LEU A 47 -4.39 8.94 7.85
CA LEU A 47 -5.41 9.98 7.84
C LEU A 47 -6.82 9.42 7.66
N ASP A 48 -6.95 8.32 6.93
CA ASP A 48 -8.23 7.66 6.66
C ASP A 48 -8.02 6.17 6.35
N VAL A 49 -8.96 5.32 6.77
CA VAL A 49 -9.00 3.89 6.45
C VAL A 49 -10.43 3.51 6.13
N ARG A 50 -10.67 2.98 4.93
CA ARG A 50 -12.02 2.58 4.50
C ARG A 50 -12.01 1.45 3.49
N PRO A 51 -13.09 0.64 3.41
CA PRO A 51 -13.35 -0.14 2.22
C PRO A 51 -13.36 0.79 1.01
N GLY A 52 -12.60 0.45 -0.02
CA GLY A 52 -12.49 1.32 -1.16
C GLY A 52 -12.15 0.51 -2.40
N ALA A 53 -12.92 0.75 -3.46
CA ALA A 53 -12.45 0.41 -4.78
C ALA A 53 -11.34 1.37 -5.18
N SER A 54 -10.29 0.83 -5.82
CA SER A 54 -9.44 1.65 -6.67
C SER A 54 -10.34 2.48 -7.60
N ARG A 55 -10.08 3.79 -7.67
CA ARG A 55 -10.85 4.77 -8.43
C ARG A 55 -10.91 4.41 -9.92
N LYS A 56 -9.85 3.77 -10.44
CA LYS A 56 -9.76 3.38 -11.86
C LYS A 56 -10.16 1.92 -12.13
N LEU A 57 -10.04 1.02 -11.16
CA LEU A 57 -9.96 -0.43 -11.45
C LEU A 57 -10.98 -1.31 -10.75
N GLY A 58 -11.86 -0.75 -9.92
CA GLY A 58 -12.96 -1.53 -9.34
C GLY A 58 -12.48 -2.70 -8.47
N GLY A 59 -11.45 -2.49 -7.66
CA GLY A 59 -10.92 -3.52 -6.75
C GLY A 59 -11.73 -3.68 -5.46
N CYS A 60 -11.67 -4.86 -4.84
CA CYS A 60 -12.16 -5.08 -3.48
C CYS A 60 -10.97 -5.04 -2.52
N GLY A 61 -10.82 -3.97 -1.74
CA GLY A 61 -9.71 -3.84 -0.81
C GLY A 61 -9.94 -2.76 0.26
N ILE A 62 -8.95 -2.61 1.13
CA ILE A 62 -8.90 -1.53 2.13
C ILE A 62 -7.98 -0.44 1.61
N ARG A 63 -8.50 0.79 1.55
CA ARG A 63 -7.71 1.98 1.24
C ARG A 63 -7.22 2.64 2.51
N TYR A 64 -5.95 2.99 2.53
CA TYR A 64 -5.27 3.78 3.53
C TYR A 64 -4.82 5.10 2.90
N LEU A 65 -5.34 6.23 3.41
CA LEU A 65 -4.76 7.53 3.10
C LEU A 65 -3.66 7.82 4.11
N CYS A 66 -2.42 7.79 3.64
CA CYS A 66 -1.23 7.97 4.46
C CYS A 66 -0.65 9.37 4.28
N ARG A 67 -0.02 9.90 5.32
CA ARG A 67 0.84 11.09 5.27
C ARG A 67 2.30 10.65 5.27
N ILE A 68 3.07 11.20 4.35
CA ILE A 68 4.52 11.06 4.25
C ILE A 68 5.08 12.48 4.09
N ARG A 69 5.76 12.98 5.10
CA ARG A 69 6.17 14.38 5.24
C ARG A 69 4.95 15.30 5.04
N GLU A 70 5.03 16.24 4.11
CA GLU A 70 3.95 17.18 3.79
C GLU A 70 2.99 16.65 2.72
N GLN A 71 3.23 15.45 2.20
CA GLN A 71 2.45 14.85 1.11
C GLN A 71 1.52 13.75 1.61
N THR A 72 0.54 13.41 0.79
CA THR A 72 -0.36 12.27 1.03
C THR A 72 -0.18 11.19 -0.02
N LEU A 73 -0.30 9.93 0.40
CA LEU A 73 -0.24 8.75 -0.45
C LEU A 73 -1.47 7.88 -0.21
N GLU A 74 -2.15 7.45 -1.27
CA GLU A 74 -3.16 6.39 -1.19
C GLU A 74 -2.49 5.03 -1.38
N LEU A 75 -2.60 4.18 -0.36
CA LEU A 75 -2.18 2.78 -0.40
C LEU A 75 -3.40 1.88 -0.31
N TYR A 76 -3.39 0.80 -1.08
CA TYR A 76 -4.47 -0.17 -1.10
C TYR A 76 -3.95 -1.55 -0.72
N LEU A 77 -4.71 -2.27 0.09
CA LEU A 77 -4.47 -3.66 0.45
C LEU A 77 -5.58 -4.53 -0.11
N GLU A 78 -5.23 -5.46 -1.00
CA GLU A 78 -6.12 -6.48 -1.55
C GLU A 78 -5.41 -7.83 -1.55
N GLU A 79 -6.07 -8.91 -1.14
CA GLU A 79 -5.51 -10.28 -1.17
C GLU A 79 -4.07 -10.39 -0.59
N ASN A 80 -3.77 -9.62 0.46
CA ASN A 80 -2.45 -9.49 1.08
C ASN A 80 -1.35 -8.82 0.24
N ARG A 81 -1.71 -8.20 -0.89
CA ARG A 81 -0.82 -7.40 -1.73
C ARG A 81 -1.10 -5.91 -1.57
N TRP A 82 -0.02 -5.14 -1.44
CA TRP A 82 -0.08 -3.68 -1.37
C TRP A 82 0.15 -3.06 -2.73
N PHE A 83 -0.67 -2.08 -3.10
CA PHE A 83 -0.50 -1.34 -4.33
C PHE A 83 -0.84 0.14 -4.21
N MET A 84 -0.32 0.91 -5.16
CA MET A 84 -0.68 2.29 -5.45
C MET A 84 -1.36 2.33 -6.83
N GLU A 85 -2.14 3.38 -7.08
CA GLU A 85 -2.61 3.66 -8.45
C GLU A 85 -1.48 4.31 -9.27
N GLY A 86 -1.29 3.81 -10.49
CA GLY A 86 -0.44 4.41 -11.52
C GLY A 86 -1.18 5.41 -12.41
#